data_AF-B0Y3W8-F1
#
_entry.id   AF-B0Y3W8-F1
#
_cell.length_a   1.000
_cell.length_b   1.000
_cell.length_c   1.000
_cell.angle_alpha   90.00
_cell.angle_beta   90.00
_cell.angle_gamma   90.00
#
_symmetry.space_group_name_H-M   'P 1'
#
loop_
_entity.id
_entity.type
_entity.pdbx_description
1 polymer ?
#
loop_
_entity_poly.entity_id
_entity_poly.type
_entity_poly.pdbx_seq_one_letter_code
_entity_poly.pdbx_strand_id
1 'polypeptide(L)'
;MAPPAVTALQHLSNALATPEQLSSSSSSIDGVTPDLEASLRFAGAQLTHAAGILLRLSQDIIAQAIVTYTRFWIGPEGGSMRIYSVKDVSAAALYLTAKLSFQPTSPRSVLNVYNFLLSKDASPLWFVNPRGVTDKPAPETYVLSEGGYQRQRAVLLRIESVILRTLGFNTHVALPHTVALTYLQTLGVSSSDVARRVFEHLNGSLLSPQLLYVTHQPNALAVAAIYLAAREKGVKLVDGEWWEVFDVDREELGFLVVAMGSLEGFARAELDKWKTRTVPMNVEELEAEIERRRMMEEGE
;
A
#
# COMPACT_ATOMS: atom_id res chain seq x y z
N MET A 1 -19.07 -29.03 -3.63
CA MET A 1 -18.52 -28.89 -2.27
C MET A 1 -17.03 -29.20 -2.37
N ALA A 2 -16.16 -28.19 -2.31
CA ALA A 2 -14.71 -28.40 -2.48
C ALA A 2 -14.14 -29.14 -1.26
N PRO A 3 -13.12 -30.00 -1.42
CA PRO A 3 -12.56 -30.79 -0.31
C PRO A 3 -11.91 -29.89 0.75
N PRO A 4 -11.91 -30.29 2.04
CA PRO A 4 -11.49 -29.47 3.18
C PRO A 4 -10.03 -28.99 3.12
N ALA A 5 -9.14 -29.70 2.42
CA ALA A 5 -7.75 -29.28 2.20
C ALA A 5 -7.64 -28.03 1.28
N VAL A 6 -8.55 -27.89 0.31
CA VAL A 6 -8.59 -26.74 -0.61
C VAL A 6 -9.02 -25.48 0.15
N THR A 7 -9.90 -25.62 1.15
CA THR A 7 -10.38 -24.50 1.98
C THR A 7 -9.31 -23.96 2.91
N ALA A 8 -8.40 -24.80 3.43
CA ALA A 8 -7.30 -24.33 4.29
C ALA A 8 -6.21 -23.58 3.50
N LEU A 9 -5.90 -24.03 2.27
CA LEU A 9 -4.94 -23.37 1.37
C LEU A 9 -5.44 -22.01 0.86
N GLN A 10 -6.76 -21.81 0.77
CA GLN A 10 -7.36 -20.52 0.42
C GLN A 10 -7.01 -19.41 1.43
N HIS A 11 -6.72 -19.76 2.69
CA HIS A 11 -6.31 -18.79 3.70
C HIS A 11 -4.82 -18.43 3.67
N LEU A 12 -4.01 -19.20 2.93
CA LEU A 12 -2.56 -19.04 2.85
C LEU A 12 -2.11 -18.41 1.53
N SER A 13 -3.00 -18.33 0.55
CA SER A 13 -2.73 -17.80 -0.78
C SER A 13 -3.54 -16.54 -1.07
N ASN A 14 -2.99 -15.72 -1.95
CA ASN A 14 -3.62 -14.50 -2.44
C ASN A 14 -4.06 -14.67 -3.89
N ALA A 15 -5.16 -14.01 -4.25
CA ALA A 15 -5.47 -13.75 -5.66
C ALA A 15 -4.42 -12.77 -6.21
N LEU A 16 -3.67 -13.22 -7.21
CA LEU A 16 -2.63 -12.44 -7.86
C LEU A 16 -3.20 -11.71 -9.09
N ALA A 17 -2.60 -10.58 -9.43
CA ALA A 17 -2.89 -9.89 -10.68
C ALA A 17 -2.37 -10.68 -11.88
N THR A 18 -3.17 -10.73 -12.94
CA THR A 18 -2.73 -11.34 -14.20
C THR A 18 -1.81 -10.39 -14.96
N PRO A 19 -0.95 -10.89 -15.87
CA PRO A 19 -0.12 -10.05 -16.71
C PRO A 19 -0.92 -9.00 -17.50
N GLU A 20 -2.12 -9.36 -17.96
CA GLU A 20 -3.01 -8.45 -18.69
C GLU A 20 -3.47 -7.29 -17.80
N GLN A 21 -3.80 -7.56 -16.54
CA GLN A 21 -4.18 -6.54 -15.56
C GLN A 21 -3.03 -5.61 -15.17
N LEU A 22 -1.78 -6.08 -15.28
CA LEU A 22 -0.59 -5.26 -15.01
C LEU A 22 -0.15 -4.44 -16.23
N SER A 23 -0.52 -4.85 -17.44
CA SER A 23 -0.13 -4.18 -18.68
C SER A 23 -0.84 -2.82 -18.88
N SER A 24 -2.07 -2.69 -18.39
CA SER A 24 -2.85 -1.45 -18.49
C SER A 24 -3.69 -1.24 -17.24
N SER A 25 -3.69 -0.01 -16.73
CA SER A 25 -4.57 0.45 -15.65
C SER A 25 -5.69 1.30 -16.24
N SER A 26 -6.84 1.34 -15.55
CA SER A 26 -7.92 2.28 -15.87
C SER A 26 -7.41 3.74 -15.88
N SER A 27 -6.53 4.10 -14.95
CA SER A 27 -5.89 5.43 -14.91
C SER A 27 -5.05 5.72 -16.17
N SER A 28 -4.30 4.73 -16.67
CA SER A 28 -3.50 4.87 -17.89
C SER A 28 -4.38 5.06 -19.13
N ILE A 29 -5.50 4.31 -19.21
CA ILE A 29 -6.51 4.48 -20.27
C ILE A 29 -7.10 5.90 -20.24
N ASP A 30 -7.34 6.44 -19.04
CA ASP A 30 -7.81 7.81 -18.85
C ASP A 30 -6.71 8.87 -18.98
N GLY A 31 -5.50 8.50 -19.41
CA GLY A 31 -4.40 9.42 -19.73
C GLY A 31 -3.54 9.87 -18.53
N VAL A 32 -3.58 9.16 -17.41
CA VAL A 32 -2.65 9.39 -16.29
C VAL A 32 -1.31 8.75 -16.63
N THR A 33 -0.23 9.53 -16.60
CA THR A 33 1.12 9.02 -16.87
C THR A 33 1.56 7.97 -15.84
N PRO A 34 2.28 6.91 -16.22
CA PRO A 34 2.71 5.85 -15.29
C PRO A 34 3.53 6.37 -14.10
N ASP A 35 4.37 7.38 -14.36
CA ASP A 35 5.17 8.06 -13.34
C ASP A 35 4.29 8.77 -12.27
N LEU A 36 3.23 9.46 -12.71
CA LEU A 36 2.31 10.12 -11.80
C LEU A 36 1.45 9.10 -11.04
N GLU A 37 1.01 8.04 -11.72
CA GLU A 37 0.29 6.93 -11.09
C GLU A 37 1.13 6.27 -9.99
N ALA A 38 2.43 6.03 -10.23
CA ALA A 38 3.35 5.49 -9.23
C ALA A 38 3.49 6.40 -8.01
N SER A 39 3.66 7.71 -8.20
CA SER A 39 3.69 8.70 -7.11
C SER A 39 2.41 8.68 -6.27
N LEU A 40 1.25 8.61 -6.94
CA LEU A 40 -0.05 8.62 -6.28
C LEU A 40 -0.31 7.35 -5.46
N ARG A 41 0.04 6.18 -6.01
CA ARG A 41 -0.04 4.91 -5.26
C ARG A 41 0.88 4.93 -4.05
N PHE A 42 2.12 5.42 -4.21
CA PHE A 42 3.09 5.51 -3.14
C PHE A 42 2.64 6.44 -2.00
N ALA A 43 2.12 7.63 -2.35
CA ALA A 43 1.56 8.57 -1.38
C ALA A 43 0.29 8.02 -0.71
N GLY A 44 -0.61 7.40 -1.47
CA GLY A 44 -1.83 6.79 -0.93
C GLY A 44 -1.58 5.62 0.00
N ALA A 45 -0.58 4.78 -0.29
CA ALA A 45 -0.18 3.70 0.60
C ALA A 45 0.44 4.24 1.91
N GLN A 46 1.29 5.28 1.84
CA GLN A 46 1.81 5.95 3.03
C GLN A 46 0.72 6.65 3.85
N LEU A 47 -0.26 7.30 3.19
CA LEU A 47 -1.42 7.89 3.87
C LEU A 47 -2.22 6.83 4.62
N THR A 48 -2.48 5.69 3.98
CA THR A 48 -3.17 4.53 4.58
C THR A 48 -2.41 4.03 5.80
N HIS A 49 -1.08 3.92 5.69
CA HIS A 49 -0.21 3.48 6.77
C HIS A 49 -0.24 4.44 7.97
N ALA A 50 -0.04 5.73 7.72
CA ALA A 50 -0.07 6.77 8.75
C ALA A 50 -1.45 6.87 9.44
N ALA A 51 -2.53 6.77 8.67
CA ALA A 51 -3.88 6.77 9.21
C ALA A 51 -4.13 5.56 10.13
N GLY A 52 -3.65 4.38 9.72
CA GLY A 52 -3.73 3.17 10.55
C GLY A 52 -3.01 3.31 11.90
N ILE A 53 -1.82 3.91 11.90
CA ILE A 53 -1.05 4.18 13.12
C ILE A 53 -1.82 5.13 14.05
N LEU A 54 -2.36 6.23 13.52
CA LEU A 54 -3.11 7.20 14.33
C LEU A 54 -4.42 6.63 14.88
N LEU A 55 -5.03 5.68 14.15
CA LEU A 55 -6.19 4.91 14.62
C LEU A 55 -5.82 3.79 15.59
N ARG A 56 -4.52 3.55 15.84
CA ARG A 56 -3.99 2.47 16.70
C ARG A 56 -4.43 1.07 16.25
N LEU A 57 -4.51 0.87 14.93
CA LEU A 57 -4.77 -0.44 14.34
C LEU A 57 -3.51 -1.32 14.41
N SER A 58 -3.68 -2.63 14.47
CA SER A 58 -2.57 -3.57 14.33
C SER A 58 -1.95 -3.47 12.93
N GLN A 59 -0.64 -3.73 12.83
CA GLN A 59 0.08 -3.66 11.54
C GLN A 59 -0.52 -4.63 10.50
N ASP A 60 -1.07 -5.76 10.92
CA ASP A 60 -1.74 -6.70 10.02
C ASP A 60 -2.95 -6.07 9.33
N ILE A 61 -3.81 -5.36 10.08
CA ILE A 61 -4.97 -4.67 9.52
C ILE A 61 -4.51 -3.58 8.53
N ILE A 62 -3.47 -2.85 8.89
CA ILE A 62 -2.92 -1.78 8.05
C ILE A 62 -2.34 -2.36 6.75
N ALA A 63 -1.58 -3.45 6.83
CA ALA A 63 -1.02 -4.13 5.67
C ALA A 63 -2.13 -4.65 4.75
N GLN A 64 -3.16 -5.30 5.29
CA GLN A 64 -4.32 -5.76 4.52
C GLN A 64 -5.06 -4.60 3.85
N ALA A 65 -5.17 -3.45 4.53
CA ALA A 65 -5.78 -2.25 3.97
C ALA A 65 -4.96 -1.67 2.81
N ILE A 66 -3.63 -1.64 2.92
CA ILE A 66 -2.74 -1.22 1.83
C ILE A 66 -2.87 -2.16 0.63
N VAL A 67 -2.89 -3.48 0.85
CA VAL A 67 -3.10 -4.44 -0.25
C VAL A 67 -4.47 -4.25 -0.91
N THR A 68 -5.52 -4.03 -0.11
CA THR A 68 -6.88 -3.76 -0.61
C THR A 68 -6.92 -2.48 -1.43
N TYR A 69 -6.29 -1.41 -0.94
CA TYR A 69 -6.11 -0.14 -1.63
C TYR A 69 -5.37 -0.34 -2.96
N THR A 70 -4.26 -1.08 -2.96
CA THR A 70 -3.45 -1.31 -4.15
C THR A 70 -4.21 -2.13 -5.20
N ARG A 71 -4.92 -3.19 -4.79
CA ARG A 71 -5.73 -4.02 -5.69
C ARG A 71 -6.80 -3.23 -6.43
N PHE A 72 -7.37 -2.20 -5.81
CA PHE A 72 -8.40 -1.37 -6.44
C PHE A 72 -7.93 -0.68 -7.72
N TRP A 73 -6.64 -0.33 -7.82
CA TRP A 73 -6.07 0.42 -8.95
C TRP A 73 -5.55 -0.46 -10.09
N ILE A 74 -5.66 -1.78 -9.98
CA ILE A 74 -5.05 -2.73 -10.91
C ILE A 74 -6.04 -3.11 -12.02
N GLY A 75 -5.53 -3.17 -13.25
CA GLY A 75 -6.28 -3.58 -14.41
C GLY A 75 -7.18 -2.49 -15.02
N PRO A 76 -7.72 -2.78 -16.22
CA PRO A 76 -8.65 -1.89 -16.91
C PRO A 76 -10.02 -1.80 -16.22
N GLU A 77 -10.40 -2.85 -15.47
CA GLU A 77 -11.63 -2.91 -14.68
C GLU A 77 -11.49 -2.28 -13.28
N GLY A 78 -10.28 -1.86 -12.94
CA GLY A 78 -9.97 -1.16 -11.69
C GLY A 78 -10.54 0.26 -11.64
N GLY A 79 -10.26 0.96 -10.54
CA GLY A 79 -10.55 2.37 -10.43
C GLY A 79 -9.58 3.23 -11.24
N SER A 80 -10.08 4.32 -11.82
CA SER A 80 -9.25 5.39 -12.39
C SER A 80 -9.05 6.51 -11.37
N MET A 81 -7.81 6.99 -11.27
CA MET A 81 -7.45 8.11 -10.39
C MET A 81 -8.08 9.44 -10.83
N ARG A 82 -8.54 9.55 -12.08
CA ARG A 82 -9.32 10.70 -12.57
C ARG A 82 -10.79 10.66 -12.18
N ILE A 83 -11.28 9.51 -11.70
CA ILE A 83 -12.68 9.34 -11.27
C ILE A 83 -12.75 9.28 -9.74
N TYR A 84 -11.82 8.57 -9.12
CA TYR A 84 -11.80 8.33 -7.69
C TYR A 84 -10.59 8.99 -7.03
N SER A 85 -10.82 9.83 -6.02
CA SER A 85 -9.74 10.46 -5.25
C SER A 85 -8.93 9.41 -4.50
N VAL A 86 -7.61 9.52 -4.57
CA VAL A 86 -6.68 8.64 -3.83
C VAL A 86 -6.96 8.65 -2.33
N LYS A 87 -7.21 9.84 -1.76
CA LYS A 87 -7.54 9.98 -0.33
C LYS A 87 -8.81 9.23 0.08
N ASP A 88 -9.82 9.21 -0.79
CA ASP A 88 -11.14 8.66 -0.45
C ASP A 88 -11.10 7.13 -0.55
N VAL A 89 -10.38 6.61 -1.54
CA VAL A 89 -10.12 5.17 -1.69
C VAL A 89 -9.24 4.64 -0.55
N SER A 90 -8.20 5.39 -0.16
CA SER A 90 -7.34 5.08 0.98
C SER A 90 -8.17 4.98 2.29
N ALA A 91 -9.02 5.98 2.56
CA ALA A 91 -9.90 5.97 3.73
C ALA A 91 -10.90 4.81 3.72
N ALA A 92 -11.52 4.56 2.56
CA ALA A 92 -12.50 3.49 2.41
C ALA A 92 -11.88 2.10 2.52
N ALA A 93 -10.68 1.88 1.95
CA ALA A 93 -9.95 0.62 2.09
C ALA A 93 -9.60 0.34 3.55
N LEU A 94 -9.06 1.33 4.27
CA LEU A 94 -8.74 1.19 5.70
C LEU A 94 -9.98 0.92 6.55
N TYR A 95 -11.06 1.68 6.31
CA TYR A 95 -12.32 1.49 7.01
C TYR A 95 -12.91 0.09 6.75
N LEU A 96 -12.94 -0.35 5.49
CA LEU A 96 -13.46 -1.65 5.10
C LEU A 96 -12.68 -2.79 5.79
N THR A 97 -11.35 -2.77 5.71
CA THR A 97 -10.51 -3.80 6.33
C THR A 97 -10.64 -3.78 7.84
N ALA A 98 -10.61 -2.61 8.49
CA ALA A 98 -10.80 -2.49 9.93
C ALA A 98 -12.18 -3.02 10.36
N LYS A 99 -13.24 -2.70 9.62
CA LYS A 99 -14.61 -3.18 9.88
C LYS A 99 -14.74 -4.70 9.83
N LEU A 100 -13.99 -5.36 8.93
CA LEU A 100 -13.97 -6.82 8.79
C LEU A 100 -13.03 -7.52 9.80
N SER A 101 -12.20 -6.75 10.50
CA SER A 101 -11.22 -7.25 11.47
C SER A 101 -11.77 -7.36 12.89
N PHE A 102 -10.92 -7.80 13.83
CA PHE A 102 -11.22 -7.80 15.26
C PHE A 102 -11.16 -6.41 15.91
N GLN A 103 -10.79 -5.35 15.18
CA GLN A 103 -10.72 -3.96 15.67
C GLN A 103 -11.56 -3.02 14.78
N PRO A 104 -12.91 -3.13 14.79
CA PRO A 104 -13.76 -2.28 13.97
C PRO A 104 -13.67 -0.81 14.39
N THR A 105 -13.42 0.07 13.42
CA THR A 105 -13.29 1.51 13.63
C THR A 105 -14.51 2.27 13.14
N SER A 106 -14.94 3.30 13.88
CA SER A 106 -16.06 4.13 13.45
C SER A 106 -15.70 4.99 12.23
N PRO A 107 -16.65 5.27 11.30
CA PRO A 107 -16.43 6.20 10.19
C PRO A 107 -15.92 7.57 10.66
N ARG A 108 -16.41 8.05 11.81
CA ARG A 108 -16.02 9.35 12.36
C ARG A 108 -14.55 9.37 12.79
N SER A 109 -14.07 8.30 13.41
CA SER A 109 -12.66 8.16 13.80
C SER A 109 -11.76 8.20 12.58
N VAL A 110 -12.09 7.43 11.53
CA VAL A 110 -11.36 7.41 10.26
C VAL A 110 -11.32 8.81 9.65
N LEU A 111 -12.48 9.44 9.46
CA LEU A 111 -12.56 10.75 8.82
C LEU A 111 -11.85 11.85 9.60
N ASN A 112 -11.88 11.84 10.93
CA ASN A 112 -11.12 12.79 11.74
C ASN A 112 -9.61 12.65 11.52
N VAL A 113 -9.11 11.40 11.46
CA VAL A 113 -7.69 11.12 11.20
C VAL A 113 -7.28 11.56 9.79
N TYR A 114 -8.09 11.25 8.78
CA TYR A 114 -7.82 11.71 7.41
C TYR A 114 -7.89 13.23 7.27
N ASN A 115 -8.82 13.89 7.97
CA ASN A 115 -8.90 15.35 7.99
C ASN A 115 -7.64 15.99 8.59
N PHE A 116 -7.10 15.40 9.67
CA PHE A 116 -5.82 15.83 10.25
C PHE A 116 -4.64 15.57 9.30
N LEU A 117 -4.52 14.36 8.75
CA LEU A 117 -3.40 13.98 7.87
C LEU A 117 -3.41 14.72 6.52
N LEU A 118 -4.55 15.25 6.08
CA LEU A 118 -4.67 16.03 4.84
C LEU A 118 -4.69 17.55 5.10
N SER A 119 -4.52 17.98 6.35
CA SER A 119 -4.46 19.39 6.71
C SER A 119 -3.15 20.01 6.25
N LYS A 120 -3.21 21.07 5.44
CA LYS A 120 -2.02 21.70 4.82
C LYS A 120 -1.03 22.27 5.84
N ASP A 121 -1.53 22.70 7.00
CA ASP A 121 -0.70 23.37 8.02
C ASP A 121 -0.24 22.42 9.14
N ALA A 122 -0.99 21.34 9.37
CA ALA A 122 -0.81 20.43 10.51
C ALA A 122 -0.29 19.04 10.11
N SER A 123 -0.38 18.66 8.83
CA SER A 123 -0.03 17.31 8.40
C SER A 123 1.46 17.03 8.61
N PRO A 124 1.81 15.86 9.20
CA PRO A 124 3.19 15.40 9.29
C PRO A 124 3.69 14.75 7.98
N LEU A 125 2.84 14.62 6.96
CA LEU A 125 3.18 13.91 5.73
C LEU A 125 3.88 14.85 4.74
N TRP A 126 5.08 14.45 4.31
CA TRP A 126 5.93 15.24 3.40
C TRP A 126 5.23 15.58 2.07
N PHE A 127 4.36 14.70 1.57
CA PHE A 127 3.64 14.90 0.30
C PHE A 127 2.39 15.78 0.43
N VAL A 128 1.93 16.07 1.64
CA VAL A 128 0.81 16.98 1.93
C VAL A 128 1.32 18.34 2.37
N ASN A 129 2.34 18.35 3.22
CA ASN A 129 2.98 19.56 3.73
C ASN A 129 4.51 19.48 3.56
N PRO A 130 5.03 19.84 2.38
CA PRO A 130 6.47 19.81 2.11
C PRO A 130 7.25 20.87 2.92
N ARG A 131 6.57 21.86 3.50
CA ARG A 131 7.20 22.93 4.29
C ARG A 131 7.41 22.57 5.76
N GLY A 132 6.90 21.41 6.19
CA GLY A 132 6.99 20.94 7.56
C GLY A 132 5.89 21.48 8.46
N VAL A 133 5.72 20.83 9.61
CA VAL A 133 4.63 21.11 10.57
C VAL A 133 4.83 22.49 11.19
N THR A 134 3.78 23.31 11.18
CA THR A 134 3.80 24.60 11.90
C THR A 134 3.69 24.36 13.41
N ASP A 135 4.44 25.10 14.24
CA ASP A 135 4.55 24.80 15.68
C ASP A 135 3.22 24.85 16.46
N LYS A 136 2.18 25.50 15.91
CA LYS A 136 0.81 25.56 16.45
C LYS A 136 -0.21 25.77 15.32
N PRO A 137 -0.65 24.71 14.61
CA PRO A 137 -1.69 24.86 13.60
C PRO A 137 -3.01 25.27 14.26
N ALA A 138 -3.79 26.12 13.58
CA ALA A 138 -5.09 26.52 14.09
C ALA A 138 -6.00 25.27 14.22
N PRO A 139 -6.72 25.08 15.35
CA PRO A 139 -7.61 23.94 15.55
C PRO A 139 -8.65 23.75 14.43
N GLU A 140 -9.11 24.86 13.86
CA GLU A 140 -10.09 24.88 12.76
C GLU A 140 -9.58 24.18 11.49
N THR A 141 -8.25 24.12 11.28
CA THR A 141 -7.65 23.53 10.08
C THR A 141 -7.67 21.99 10.09
N TYR A 142 -7.89 21.36 11.26
CA TYR A 142 -7.88 19.90 11.38
C TYR A 142 -9.08 19.31 12.12
N VAL A 143 -9.96 20.14 12.68
CA VAL A 143 -11.23 19.69 13.27
C VAL A 143 -12.29 19.55 12.19
N LEU A 144 -12.89 18.36 12.11
CA LEU A 144 -13.97 18.08 11.16
C LEU A 144 -15.29 18.64 11.67
N SER A 145 -15.88 19.58 10.92
CA SER A 145 -17.22 20.10 11.20
C SER A 145 -18.31 19.04 10.98
N GLU A 146 -19.46 19.17 11.65
CA GLU A 146 -20.56 18.20 11.48
C GLU A 146 -21.07 18.11 10.03
N GLY A 147 -21.20 19.26 9.35
CA GLY A 147 -21.57 19.29 7.93
C GLY A 147 -20.51 18.66 7.02
N GLY A 148 -19.23 18.82 7.36
CA GLY A 148 -18.12 18.14 6.68
C GLY A 148 -18.18 16.63 6.89
N TYR A 149 -18.40 16.19 8.12
CA TYR A 149 -18.53 14.78 8.49
C TYR A 149 -19.65 14.07 7.71
N GLN A 150 -20.85 14.63 7.63
CA GLN A 150 -21.95 13.97 6.92
C GLN A 150 -21.66 13.80 5.42
N ARG A 151 -21.07 14.82 4.78
CA ARG A 151 -20.67 14.75 3.37
C ARG A 151 -19.59 13.69 3.15
N GLN A 152 -18.51 13.74 3.92
CA GLN A 152 -17.40 12.80 3.79
C GLN A 152 -17.81 11.37 4.14
N ARG A 153 -18.71 11.18 5.11
CA ARG A 153 -19.28 9.86 5.44
C ARG A 153 -20.06 9.27 4.28
N ALA A 154 -20.88 10.06 3.58
CA ALA A 154 -21.59 9.58 2.40
C ALA A 154 -20.61 9.14 1.29
N VAL A 155 -19.54 9.90 1.08
CA VAL A 155 -18.48 9.54 0.13
C VAL A 155 -17.77 8.25 0.56
N LEU A 156 -17.37 8.14 1.83
CA LEU A 156 -16.69 6.97 2.38
C LEU A 156 -17.48 5.67 2.12
N LEU A 157 -18.78 5.66 2.44
CA LEU A 157 -19.65 4.49 2.25
C LEU A 157 -19.89 4.17 0.77
N ARG A 158 -19.95 5.20 -0.08
CA ARG A 158 -20.04 5.01 -1.53
C ARG A 158 -18.79 4.35 -2.07
N ILE A 159 -17.60 4.87 -1.73
CA ILE A 159 -16.33 4.33 -2.22
C ILE A 159 -16.09 2.92 -1.66
N GLU A 160 -16.44 2.66 -0.41
CA GLU A 160 -16.43 1.30 0.16
C GLU A 160 -17.21 0.32 -0.73
N SER A 161 -18.42 0.70 -1.16
CA SER A 161 -19.26 -0.13 -2.02
C SER A 161 -18.64 -0.34 -3.41
N VAL A 162 -17.94 0.68 -3.94
CA VAL A 162 -17.21 0.59 -5.22
C VAL A 162 -16.02 -0.37 -5.09
N ILE A 163 -15.22 -0.25 -4.04
CA ILE A 163 -14.09 -1.17 -3.78
C ILE A 163 -14.59 -2.61 -3.71
N LEU A 164 -15.65 -2.88 -2.95
CA LEU A 164 -16.22 -4.24 -2.84
C LEU A 164 -16.66 -4.79 -4.19
N ARG A 165 -17.28 -3.97 -5.04
CA ARG A 165 -17.70 -4.37 -6.39
C ARG A 165 -16.50 -4.65 -7.29
N THR A 166 -15.53 -3.75 -7.33
CA THR A 166 -14.33 -3.88 -8.17
C THR A 166 -13.52 -5.13 -7.79
N LEU A 167 -13.43 -5.46 -6.50
CA LEU A 167 -12.73 -6.65 -6.04
C LEU A 167 -13.57 -7.93 -6.10
N GLY A 168 -14.81 -7.87 -6.60
CA GLY A 168 -15.71 -9.03 -6.60
C GLY A 168 -15.96 -9.61 -5.19
N PHE A 169 -15.97 -8.75 -4.17
CA PHE A 169 -16.04 -9.11 -2.75
C PHE A 169 -14.86 -9.96 -2.22
N ASN A 170 -13.79 -10.13 -3.00
CA ASN A 170 -12.57 -10.78 -2.54
C ASN A 170 -11.72 -9.81 -1.69
N THR A 171 -12.06 -9.76 -0.40
CA THR A 171 -11.36 -8.95 0.61
C THR A 171 -10.27 -9.72 1.36
N HIS A 172 -10.07 -10.99 1.04
CA HIS A 172 -9.09 -11.83 1.71
C HIS A 172 -7.65 -11.45 1.33
N VAL A 173 -6.81 -11.29 2.34
CA VAL A 173 -5.37 -11.01 2.18
C VAL A 173 -4.58 -11.85 3.19
N ALA A 174 -3.84 -12.82 2.67
CA ALA A 174 -2.82 -13.55 3.43
C ALA A 174 -1.53 -12.71 3.49
N LEU A 175 -1.03 -12.47 4.71
CA LEU A 175 0.20 -11.73 4.94
C LEU A 175 1.40 -12.68 5.14
N PRO A 176 2.61 -12.31 4.64
CA PRO A 176 3.79 -13.16 4.72
C PRO A 176 4.45 -13.19 6.10
N HIS A 177 4.09 -12.30 7.04
CA HIS A 177 4.82 -12.12 8.31
C HIS A 177 4.84 -13.38 9.19
N THR A 178 3.68 -14.03 9.36
CA THR A 178 3.58 -15.27 10.14
C THR A 178 4.36 -16.40 9.47
N VAL A 179 4.23 -16.52 8.14
CA VAL A 179 4.94 -17.51 7.32
C VAL A 179 6.45 -17.31 7.43
N ALA A 180 6.93 -16.07 7.38
CA ALA A 180 8.33 -15.73 7.50
C ALA A 180 8.91 -16.13 8.86
N LEU A 181 8.16 -15.96 9.96
CA LEU A 181 8.61 -16.44 11.28
C LEU A 181 8.72 -17.97 11.32
N THR A 182 7.74 -18.67 10.75
CA THR A 182 7.81 -20.14 10.65
C THR A 182 9.02 -20.58 9.84
N TYR A 183 9.29 -19.95 8.69
CA TYR A 183 10.45 -20.27 7.85
C TYR A 183 11.78 -19.99 8.55
N LEU A 184 11.90 -18.87 9.28
CA LEU A 184 13.09 -18.58 10.09
C LEU A 184 13.34 -19.67 11.14
N GLN A 185 12.28 -20.14 11.80
CA GLN A 185 12.37 -21.25 12.76
C GLN A 185 12.79 -22.56 12.09
N THR A 186 12.22 -22.89 10.93
CA THR A 186 12.59 -24.08 10.15
C THR A 186 14.04 -24.04 9.70
N LEU A 187 14.57 -22.88 9.34
CA LEU A 187 15.98 -22.68 8.96
C LEU A 187 16.93 -22.63 10.18
N GLY A 188 16.42 -22.78 11.40
CA GLY A 188 17.22 -22.73 12.62
C GLY A 188 17.76 -21.33 12.97
N VAL A 189 17.18 -20.26 12.38
CA VAL A 189 17.62 -18.88 12.64
C VAL A 189 16.84 -18.31 13.81
N SER A 190 17.54 -18.14 14.94
CA SER A 190 16.96 -17.58 16.19
C SER A 190 17.32 -16.11 16.44
N SER A 191 17.97 -15.44 15.48
CA SER A 191 18.38 -14.03 15.63
C SER A 191 17.18 -13.08 15.54
N SER A 192 16.93 -12.33 16.62
CA SER A 192 15.93 -11.26 16.65
C SER A 192 16.22 -10.15 15.65
N ASP A 193 17.50 -9.88 15.37
CA ASP A 193 17.92 -8.82 14.44
C ASP A 193 17.60 -9.20 12.99
N VAL A 194 17.73 -10.48 12.64
CA VAL A 194 17.30 -10.98 11.33
C VAL A 194 15.79 -10.92 11.21
N ALA A 195 15.05 -11.41 12.21
CA ALA A 195 13.58 -11.39 12.18
C ALA A 195 13.02 -9.95 12.06
N ARG A 196 13.60 -9.00 12.79
CA ARG A 196 13.26 -7.58 12.66
C ARG A 196 13.52 -7.07 11.24
N ARG A 197 14.68 -7.39 10.68
CA ARG A 197 15.06 -6.93 9.34
C ARG A 197 14.18 -7.56 8.24
N VAL A 198 13.77 -8.81 8.40
CA VAL A 198 12.76 -9.45 7.54
C VAL A 198 11.47 -8.66 7.55
N PHE A 199 10.99 -8.26 8.74
CA PHE A 199 9.74 -7.50 8.86
C PHE A 199 9.86 -6.10 8.26
N GLU A 200 11.03 -5.46 8.38
CA GLU A 200 11.32 -4.19 7.71
C GLU A 200 11.18 -4.32 6.18
N HIS A 201 11.73 -5.37 5.57
CA HIS A 201 11.61 -5.63 4.14
C HIS A 201 10.17 -5.94 3.71
N LEU A 202 9.44 -6.75 4.48
CA LEU A 202 8.03 -7.06 4.21
C LEU A 202 7.15 -5.81 4.31
N ASN A 203 7.34 -5.00 5.35
CA ASN A 203 6.59 -3.75 5.50
C ASN A 203 6.94 -2.73 4.41
N GLY A 204 8.22 -2.65 4.01
CA GLY A 204 8.64 -1.80 2.89
C GLY A 204 7.99 -2.24 1.57
N SER A 205 7.89 -3.56 1.36
CA SER A 205 7.32 -4.14 0.13
C SER A 205 5.85 -3.75 -0.12
N LEU A 206 5.11 -3.33 0.92
CA LEU A 206 3.76 -2.78 0.77
C LEU A 206 3.75 -1.45 -0.01
N LEU A 207 4.86 -0.73 -0.02
CA LEU A 207 5.05 0.57 -0.68
C LEU A 207 5.80 0.46 -2.02
N SER A 208 6.18 -0.76 -2.43
CA SER A 208 6.96 -0.99 -3.65
C SER A 208 6.15 -0.66 -4.91
N PRO A 209 6.73 0.09 -5.87
CA PRO A 209 6.07 0.37 -7.14
C PRO A 209 5.88 -0.89 -8.00
N GLN A 210 6.61 -1.97 -7.72
CA GLN A 210 6.49 -3.27 -8.40
C GLN A 210 5.32 -4.12 -7.89
N LEU A 211 4.48 -3.60 -6.97
CA LEU A 211 3.24 -4.24 -6.52
C LEU A 211 3.43 -5.67 -5.99
N LEU A 212 4.48 -5.90 -5.19
CA LEU A 212 4.93 -7.24 -4.77
C LEU A 212 3.83 -8.09 -4.11
N TYR A 213 3.01 -7.47 -3.25
CA TYR A 213 1.90 -8.15 -2.55
C TYR A 213 0.73 -8.57 -3.45
N VAL A 214 0.70 -8.12 -4.69
CA VAL A 214 -0.34 -8.47 -5.66
C VAL A 214 0.20 -9.33 -6.80
N THR A 215 1.52 -9.36 -6.98
CA THR A 215 2.18 -10.15 -8.03
C THR A 215 2.72 -11.49 -7.52
N HIS A 216 3.05 -11.60 -6.24
CA HIS A 216 3.70 -12.77 -5.66
C HIS A 216 2.95 -13.33 -4.46
N GLN A 217 3.07 -14.64 -4.24
CA GLN A 217 2.46 -15.30 -3.08
C GLN A 217 3.22 -14.99 -1.77
N PRO A 218 2.56 -15.10 -0.60
CA PRO A 218 3.19 -14.81 0.68
C PRO A 218 4.45 -15.63 0.99
N ASN A 219 4.54 -16.89 0.52
CA ASN A 219 5.73 -17.73 0.68
C ASN A 219 6.94 -17.11 -0.02
N ALA A 220 6.79 -16.67 -1.28
CA ALA A 220 7.87 -16.06 -2.05
C ALA A 220 8.36 -14.74 -1.41
N LEU A 221 7.43 -13.89 -0.96
CA LEU A 221 7.76 -12.65 -0.24
C LEU A 221 8.53 -12.93 1.06
N ALA A 222 8.10 -13.93 1.83
CA ALA A 222 8.77 -14.33 3.06
C ALA A 222 10.21 -14.82 2.79
N VAL A 223 10.39 -15.70 1.81
CA VAL A 223 11.70 -16.25 1.43
C VAL A 223 12.65 -15.16 0.95
N ALA A 224 12.18 -14.25 0.08
CA ALA A 224 12.99 -13.14 -0.41
C ALA A 224 13.43 -12.19 0.72
N ALA A 225 12.51 -11.87 1.64
CA ALA A 225 12.83 -11.03 2.79
C ALA A 225 13.85 -11.71 3.73
N ILE A 226 13.73 -13.02 3.97
CA ILE A 226 14.69 -13.81 4.76
C ILE A 226 16.06 -13.82 4.08
N TYR A 227 16.11 -14.10 2.78
CA TYR A 227 17.35 -14.13 2.01
C TYR A 227 18.09 -12.78 2.10
N LEU A 228 17.38 -11.67 1.87
CA LEU A 228 17.96 -10.33 1.91
C LEU A 228 18.42 -9.95 3.33
N ALA A 229 17.59 -10.19 4.34
CA ALA A 229 17.90 -9.90 5.73
C ALA A 229 19.11 -10.70 6.25
N ALA A 230 19.19 -12.01 5.92
CA ALA A 230 20.31 -12.84 6.32
C ALA A 230 21.63 -12.36 5.70
N ARG A 231 21.60 -11.96 4.42
CA ARG A 231 22.76 -11.39 3.72
C ARG A 231 23.23 -10.07 4.34
N GLU A 232 22.30 -9.16 4.64
CA GLU A 232 22.64 -7.87 5.27
C GLU A 232 23.16 -8.02 6.69
N LYS A 233 22.70 -9.03 7.44
CA LYS A 233 23.16 -9.32 8.80
C LYS A 233 24.35 -10.28 8.86
N GLY A 234 24.84 -10.77 7.72
CA GLY A 234 25.97 -11.70 7.65
C GLY A 234 25.69 -13.07 8.25
N VAL A 235 24.41 -13.47 8.34
CA VAL A 235 24.01 -14.80 8.85
C VAL A 235 24.05 -15.79 7.69
N LYS A 236 24.85 -16.84 7.84
CA LYS A 236 24.87 -17.95 6.89
C LYS A 236 23.63 -18.81 7.10
N LEU A 237 22.82 -18.91 6.05
CA LEU A 237 21.72 -19.87 5.97
C LEU A 237 22.25 -21.24 5.54
N VAL A 238 21.35 -22.22 5.45
CA VAL A 238 21.65 -23.58 4.99
C VAL A 238 22.32 -23.55 3.61
N ASP A 239 23.31 -24.41 3.40
CA ASP A 239 24.00 -24.54 2.12
C ASP A 239 23.04 -25.04 1.02
N GLY A 240 23.23 -24.54 -0.20
CA GLY A 240 22.40 -24.90 -1.37
C GLY A 240 21.22 -23.96 -1.63
N GLU A 241 20.33 -24.38 -2.52
CA GLU A 241 19.15 -23.61 -2.97
C GLU A 241 17.97 -23.83 -2.01
N TRP A 242 18.17 -23.47 -0.74
CA TRP A 242 17.20 -23.73 0.35
C TRP A 242 15.81 -23.13 0.09
N TRP A 243 15.71 -22.09 -0.75
CA TRP A 243 14.46 -21.45 -1.14
C TRP A 243 13.54 -22.37 -1.95
N GLU A 244 14.08 -23.38 -2.64
CA GLU A 244 13.28 -24.35 -3.40
C GLU A 244 12.38 -25.19 -2.48
N VAL A 245 12.79 -25.42 -1.23
CA VAL A 245 11.98 -26.15 -0.22
C VAL A 245 10.69 -25.40 0.12
N PHE A 246 10.64 -24.09 -0.16
CA PHE A 246 9.49 -23.23 0.08
C PHE A 246 8.72 -22.88 -1.21
N ASP A 247 8.92 -23.67 -2.27
CA ASP A 247 8.29 -23.50 -3.59
C ASP A 247 8.59 -22.13 -4.22
N VAL A 248 9.84 -21.67 -4.12
CA VAL A 248 10.31 -20.43 -4.74
C VAL A 248 11.44 -20.77 -5.70
N ASP A 249 11.36 -20.27 -6.93
CA ASP A 249 12.43 -20.47 -7.90
C ASP A 249 13.51 -19.37 -7.82
N ARG A 250 14.63 -19.58 -8.50
CA ARG A 250 15.75 -18.63 -8.48
C ARG A 250 15.43 -17.30 -9.17
N GLU A 251 14.57 -17.31 -10.19
CA GLU A 251 14.24 -16.13 -10.99
C GLU A 251 13.32 -15.19 -10.19
N GLU A 252 12.27 -15.75 -9.61
CA GLU A 252 11.33 -15.12 -8.69
C GLU A 252 12.07 -14.56 -7.46
N LEU A 253 12.94 -15.36 -6.83
CA LEU A 253 13.77 -14.88 -5.72
C LEU A 253 14.65 -13.70 -6.14
N GLY A 254 15.32 -13.81 -7.28
CA GLY A 254 16.18 -12.76 -7.81
C GLY A 254 15.42 -11.44 -8.05
N PHE A 255 14.25 -11.54 -8.69
CA PHE A 255 13.36 -10.40 -8.92
C PHE A 255 12.94 -9.76 -7.60
N LEU A 256 12.44 -10.54 -6.64
CA LEU A 256 11.93 -10.03 -5.37
C LEU A 256 13.03 -9.35 -4.55
N VAL A 257 14.23 -9.93 -4.49
CA VAL A 257 15.36 -9.36 -3.76
C VAL A 257 15.76 -8.00 -4.35
N VAL A 258 15.81 -7.88 -5.69
CA VAL A 258 16.12 -6.61 -6.36
C VAL A 258 15.00 -5.60 -6.13
N ALA A 259 13.74 -6.01 -6.26
CA ALA A 259 12.60 -5.14 -6.05
C ALA A 259 12.56 -4.57 -4.62
N MET A 260 12.73 -5.42 -3.60
CA MET A 260 12.82 -5.01 -2.20
C MET A 260 13.99 -4.04 -1.96
N GLY A 261 15.16 -4.33 -2.53
CA GLY A 261 16.35 -3.47 -2.42
C GLY A 261 16.21 -2.12 -3.14
N SER A 262 15.40 -2.05 -4.20
CA SER A 262 15.22 -0.82 -5.00
C SER A 262 14.31 0.23 -4.34
N LEU A 263 13.52 -0.16 -3.34
CA LEU A 263 12.51 0.69 -2.71
C LEU A 263 13.11 1.97 -2.11
N GLU A 264 14.26 1.88 -1.44
CA GLU A 264 14.89 3.05 -0.82
C GLU A 264 15.31 4.09 -1.87
N GLY A 265 15.84 3.63 -3.01
CA GLY A 265 16.18 4.50 -4.13
C GLY A 265 14.95 5.18 -4.72
N PHE A 266 13.86 4.41 -4.92
CA PHE A 266 12.58 4.94 -5.39
C PHE A 266 12.00 6.00 -4.41
N ALA A 267 11.98 5.70 -3.12
CA ALA A 267 11.44 6.61 -2.11
C ALA A 267 12.21 7.94 -2.06
N ARG A 268 13.56 7.90 -2.18
CA ARG A 268 14.40 9.11 -2.27
C ARG A 268 14.09 9.92 -3.52
N ALA A 269 13.95 9.26 -4.68
CA ALA A 269 13.60 9.92 -5.93
C ALA A 269 12.22 10.62 -5.84
N GLU A 270 11.23 9.96 -5.23
CA GLU A 270 9.90 10.54 -5.00
C GLU A 270 9.93 11.76 -4.06
N LEU A 271 10.73 11.70 -2.99
CA LEU A 271 10.95 12.84 -2.08
C LEU A 271 11.56 14.04 -2.82
N ASP A 272 12.56 13.81 -3.67
CA ASP A 272 13.21 14.88 -4.44
C ASP A 272 12.26 15.47 -5.49
N LYS A 273 11.51 14.63 -6.19
CA LYS A 273 10.53 15.01 -7.23
C LYS A 273 9.43 15.94 -6.70
N TRP A 274 8.97 15.69 -5.48
CA TRP A 274 7.85 16.41 -4.85
C TRP A 274 8.31 17.34 -3.72
N LYS A 275 9.61 17.59 -3.58
CA LYS A 275 10.18 18.41 -2.47
C LYS A 275 9.53 19.78 -2.31
N THR A 276 9.12 20.41 -3.41
CA THR A 276 8.55 21.77 -3.42
C THR A 276 7.03 21.79 -3.62
N ARG A 277 6.40 20.64 -3.88
CA ARG A 277 5.02 20.52 -4.36
C ARG A 277 4.27 19.43 -3.59
N THR A 278 2.96 19.56 -3.52
CA THR A 278 2.11 18.52 -2.93
C THR A 278 1.74 17.49 -3.98
N VAL A 279 1.69 16.21 -3.59
CA VAL A 279 1.17 15.15 -4.45
C VAL A 279 -0.36 15.35 -4.59
N PRO A 280 -0.95 15.26 -5.80
CA PRO A 280 -2.36 15.56 -6.00
C PRO A 280 -3.26 14.44 -5.47
N MET A 281 -3.76 14.57 -4.23
CA MET A 281 -4.49 13.49 -3.55
C MET A 281 -5.98 13.43 -3.90
N ASN A 282 -6.49 14.44 -4.60
CA ASN A 282 -7.87 14.54 -5.08
C ASN A 282 -7.92 14.71 -6.61
N VAL A 283 -9.11 14.47 -7.18
CA VAL A 283 -9.30 14.48 -8.65
C VAL A 283 -9.01 15.85 -9.25
N GLU A 284 -9.46 16.94 -8.61
CA GLU A 284 -9.25 18.31 -9.12
C GLU A 284 -7.77 18.70 -9.16
N GLU A 285 -7.01 18.37 -8.11
CA GLU A 285 -5.56 18.57 -8.04
C GLU A 285 -4.84 17.72 -9.08
N LEU A 286 -5.34 16.51 -9.36
CA LEU A 286 -4.75 15.63 -10.36
C LEU A 286 -4.93 16.19 -11.77
N GLU A 287 -6.15 16.64 -12.10
CA GLU A 287 -6.41 17.28 -13.39
C GLU A 287 -5.57 18.54 -13.60
N ALA A 288 -5.42 19.35 -12.55
CA ALA A 288 -4.55 20.52 -12.59
C ALA A 288 -3.07 20.16 -12.81
N GLU A 289 -2.59 19.05 -12.23
CA GLU A 289 -1.22 18.56 -12.45
C GLU A 289 -1.03 18.01 -13.87
N ILE A 290 -2.02 17.29 -14.41
CA ILE A 290 -1.97 16.78 -15.79
C ILE A 290 -1.93 17.94 -16.78
N GLU A 291 -2.80 18.93 -16.61
CA GLU A 291 -2.83 20.11 -17.47
C GLU A 291 -1.52 20.88 -17.41
N ARG A 292 -0.95 21.03 -16.21
CA ARG A 292 0.36 21.67 -16.03
C ARG A 292 1.45 20.94 -16.81
N ARG A 293 1.51 19.60 -16.72
CA ARG A 293 2.51 18.80 -17.45
C ARG A 293 2.35 18.97 -18.97
N ARG A 294 1.12 18.95 -19.46
CA ARG A 294 0.82 19.22 -20.88
C ARG A 294 1.32 20.60 -21.31
N MET A 295 1.06 21.65 -20.52
CA MET A 295 1.55 23.00 -20.83
C MET A 295 3.08 23.12 -20.82
N MET A 296 3.78 22.33 -19.99
CA MET A 296 5.25 22.29 -20.01
C MET A 296 5.77 21.60 -21.28
N GLU A 297 5.13 20.50 -21.69
CA GLU A 297 5.49 19.77 -22.90
C GLU A 297 5.19 20.55 -24.19
N GLU A 298 4.14 21.37 -24.20
CA GLU A 298 3.78 22.25 -25.34
C GLU A 298 4.61 23.54 -25.40
N GLY A 299 5.28 23.91 -24.31
CA GLY A 299 6.10 25.11 -24.19
C GLY A 299 7.60 24.92 -24.47
N GLU A 300 8.03 23.67 -24.64
CA GLU A 300 9.39 23.26 -25.07
C GLU A 300 9.46 23.04 -26.59
#